data_AF-A0A1H7XN59-F1
#
_entry.id   AF-A0A1H7XN59-F1
#
_cell.length_a   1.000
_cell.length_b   1.000
_cell.length_c   1.000
_cell.angle_alpha   90.00
_cell.angle_beta   90.00
_cell.angle_gamma   90.00
#
_symmetry.space_group_name_H-M   'P 1'
#
loop_
_entity.id
_entity.type
_entity.pdbx_description
1 polymer ?
#
loop_
_entity_poly.entity_id
_entity_poly.type
_entity_poly.pdbx_seq_one_letter_code
_entity_poly.pdbx_strand_id
1 'polypeptide(L)'
;MKNAIEFRCIRENELGLLKDFLYEAIFIPKGVEPPSRDIVEKPELRVYTDGFGTKSGDNCLVAIHDGKIVGAVWTRIMNENDEEFIMVCEL
;
A
#
# COMPACT_ATOMS: atom_id res chain seq x y z
N MET A 1 26.50 -14.57 -2.41
CA MET A 1 25.19 -14.99 -2.99
C MET A 1 24.35 -13.74 -3.08
N LYS A 2 23.76 -13.42 -4.24
CA LYS A 2 22.81 -12.31 -4.34
C LYS A 2 21.54 -12.75 -3.61
N ASN A 3 21.17 -12.06 -2.55
CA ASN A 3 19.87 -12.27 -1.90
C ASN A 3 18.80 -11.92 -2.95
N ALA A 4 18.07 -12.93 -3.41
CA ALA A 4 17.05 -12.76 -4.43
C ALA A 4 15.84 -12.01 -3.85
N ILE A 5 15.24 -11.14 -4.65
CA ILE A 5 13.95 -10.55 -4.33
C ILE A 5 12.88 -11.41 -5.01
N GLU A 6 11.91 -11.87 -4.22
CA GLU A 6 10.74 -12.61 -4.72
C GLU A 6 9.54 -11.67 -4.81
N PHE A 7 8.73 -11.83 -5.85
CA PHE A 7 7.48 -11.07 -6.03
C PHE A 7 6.30 -12.03 -6.04
N ARG A 8 5.23 -11.67 -5.31
CA ARG A 8 3.97 -12.41 -5.34
C ARG A 8 2.79 -11.52 -4.98
N CYS A 9 1.58 -12.01 -5.20
CA CYS A 9 0.39 -11.36 -4.67
C CYS A 9 0.43 -11.34 -3.13
N ILE A 10 -0.10 -10.26 -2.54
CA ILE A 10 -0.35 -10.19 -1.11
C ILE A 10 -1.36 -11.26 -0.70
N ARG A 11 -1.25 -11.78 0.53
CA ARG A 11 -2.22 -12.71 1.11
C ARG A 11 -3.22 -11.98 1.99
N GLU A 12 -4.39 -12.57 2.21
CA GLU A 12 -5.44 -11.98 3.06
C GLU A 12 -4.95 -11.67 4.49
N ASN A 13 -4.12 -12.53 5.07
CA ASN A 13 -3.55 -12.34 6.40
C ASN A 13 -2.44 -11.27 6.44
N GLU A 14 -2.02 -10.74 5.29
CA GLU A 14 -0.99 -9.71 5.15
C GLU A 14 -1.58 -8.34 4.82
N LEU A 15 -2.89 -8.24 4.55
CA LEU A 15 -3.57 -6.99 4.19
C LEU A 15 -3.44 -5.89 5.25
N GLY A 16 -3.20 -6.25 6.51
CA GLY A 16 -2.92 -5.30 7.58
C GLY A 16 -1.69 -4.41 7.29
N LEU A 17 -0.73 -4.91 6.51
CA LEU A 17 0.49 -4.16 6.14
C LEU A 17 0.20 -2.98 5.20
N LEU A 18 -0.94 -2.98 4.49
CA LEU A 18 -1.27 -1.90 3.56
C LEU A 18 -1.42 -0.55 4.28
N LYS A 19 -1.86 -0.55 5.55
CA LYS A 19 -1.91 0.68 6.36
C LYS A 19 -0.52 1.24 6.65
N ASP A 20 0.43 0.36 6.93
CA ASP A 20 1.82 0.76 7.17
C ASP A 20 2.43 1.32 5.88
N PHE A 21 2.30 0.62 4.75
CA PHE A 21 2.77 1.12 3.46
C PHE A 21 2.11 2.44 3.05
N LEU A 22 0.82 2.61 3.35
CA LEU A 22 0.13 3.88 3.08
C LEU A 22 0.72 5.03 3.88
N TYR A 23 1.10 4.79 5.14
CA TYR A 23 1.76 5.80 5.97
C TYR A 23 3.14 6.17 5.42
N GLU A 24 3.95 5.17 5.08
CA GLU A 24 5.31 5.40 4.56
C GLU A 24 5.30 6.08 3.16
N ALA A 25 4.24 5.87 2.37
CA ALA A 25 4.03 6.55 1.09
C ALA A 25 3.65 8.04 1.20
N ILE A 26 3.40 8.55 2.42
CA ILE A 26 3.10 9.98 2.62
C ILE A 26 4.34 10.80 2.32
N PHE A 27 4.24 11.70 1.33
CA PHE A 27 5.31 12.63 1.03
C PHE A 27 5.47 13.66 2.17
N ILE A 28 6.66 13.66 2.79
CA ILE A 28 7.01 14.61 3.86
C ILE A 28 8.06 15.58 3.31
N PRO A 29 7.74 16.87 3.14
CA PRO A 29 8.71 17.87 2.71
C PRO A 29 9.88 17.99 3.69
N LYS A 30 11.07 18.31 3.17
CA LYS A 30 12.28 18.47 4.00
C LYS A 30 12.06 19.51 5.10
N GLY A 31 12.35 19.14 6.34
CA GLY A 31 12.23 20.02 7.52
C GLY A 31 10.81 20.10 8.10
N VAL A 32 9.87 19.30 7.58
CA VAL A 32 8.54 19.12 8.16
C VAL A 32 8.55 17.84 9.01
N GLU A 33 7.97 17.93 10.20
CA GLU A 33 7.78 16.76 11.06
C GLU A 33 6.75 15.80 10.44
N PRO A 34 7.01 14.48 10.44
CA PRO A 34 6.04 13.50 10.01
C PRO A 34 4.71 13.63 10.78
N PRO A 35 3.56 13.43 10.11
CA PRO A 35 2.28 13.39 10.80
C PRO A 35 2.20 12.19 11.76
N SER A 36 1.27 12.21 12.72
CA SER A 36 0.97 11.01 13.52
C SER A 36 0.55 9.84 12.62
N ARG A 37 0.90 8.60 13.00
CA ARG A 37 0.45 7.39 12.29
C ARG A 37 -1.07 7.30 12.17
N ASP A 38 -1.81 7.89 13.10
CA ASP A 38 -3.29 7.95 13.04
C ASP A 38 -3.82 8.70 11.81
N ILE A 39 -2.97 9.40 11.06
CA ILE A 39 -3.36 10.04 9.80
C ILE A 39 -3.97 9.03 8.82
N VAL A 40 -3.49 7.77 8.80
CA VAL A 40 -4.04 6.72 7.91
C VAL A 40 -5.44 6.26 8.31
N GLU A 41 -5.89 6.59 9.53
CA GLU A 41 -7.26 6.33 9.98
C GLU A 41 -8.24 7.42 9.58
N LYS A 42 -7.76 8.51 8.97
CA LYS A 42 -8.64 9.54 8.42
C LYS A 42 -9.44 8.99 7.22
N PRO A 43 -10.73 9.35 7.07
CA PRO A 43 -11.56 8.86 5.97
C PRO A 43 -10.91 9.00 4.60
N GLU A 44 -10.21 10.11 4.35
CA GLU A 44 -9.55 10.44 3.09
C GLU A 44 -8.39 9.49 2.73
N LEU A 45 -7.79 8.82 3.72
CA LEU A 45 -6.72 7.85 3.51
C LEU A 45 -7.21 6.40 3.66
N ARG A 46 -8.18 6.15 4.54
CA ARG A 46 -8.77 4.82 4.71
C ARG A 46 -9.37 4.25 3.44
N VAL A 47 -9.83 5.10 2.53
CA VAL A 47 -10.35 4.68 1.21
C VAL A 47 -9.35 3.82 0.41
N TYR A 48 -8.05 3.89 0.70
CA TYR A 48 -7.00 3.12 0.01
C TYR A 48 -6.84 1.69 0.52
N THR A 49 -7.20 1.41 1.77
CA THR A 49 -6.91 0.12 2.42
C THR A 49 -8.16 -0.57 2.96
N ASP A 50 -9.22 0.18 3.25
CA ASP A 50 -10.44 -0.40 3.81
C ASP A 50 -11.11 -1.37 2.83
N GLY A 51 -11.41 -2.57 3.33
CA GLY A 51 -12.00 -3.65 2.56
C GLY A 51 -11.15 -4.07 1.35
N PHE A 52 -9.83 -3.94 1.40
CA PHE A 52 -8.96 -4.34 0.29
C PHE A 52 -9.19 -5.81 -0.11
N GLY A 53 -9.28 -6.05 -1.42
CA GLY A 53 -9.66 -7.33 -2.01
C GLY A 53 -11.14 -7.47 -2.32
N THR A 54 -11.97 -6.50 -1.93
CA THR A 54 -13.44 -6.52 -2.19
C THR A 54 -13.88 -5.55 -3.28
N LYS A 55 -13.03 -4.60 -3.68
CA LYS A 55 -13.37 -3.59 -4.71
C LYS A 55 -12.73 -3.92 -6.05
N SER A 56 -13.32 -3.37 -7.11
CA SER A 56 -12.78 -3.51 -8.46
C SER A 56 -11.36 -2.93 -8.55
N GLY A 57 -10.49 -3.63 -9.25
CA GLY A 57 -9.09 -3.21 -9.43
C GLY A 57 -8.19 -3.41 -8.22
N ASP A 58 -8.70 -3.96 -7.10
CA ASP A 58 -7.88 -4.34 -5.94
C ASP A 58 -6.89 -5.44 -6.33
N ASN A 59 -5.66 -5.03 -6.65
CA ASN A 59 -4.55 -5.91 -6.92
C ASN A 59 -3.36 -5.44 -6.11
N CYS A 60 -2.60 -6.35 -5.52
CA CYS A 60 -1.41 -5.99 -4.75
C CYS A 60 -0.31 -7.03 -4.95
N LEU A 61 0.88 -6.55 -5.31
CA LEU A 61 2.11 -7.32 -5.38
C LEU A 61 3.05 -6.85 -4.28
N VAL A 62 3.70 -7.81 -3.63
CA VAL A 62 4.68 -7.56 -2.58
C VAL A 62 6.06 -8.02 -3.02
N ALA A 63 7.08 -7.24 -2.67
CA ALA A 63 8.49 -7.60 -2.79
C ALA A 63 8.95 -8.26 -1.49
N ILE A 64 9.63 -9.40 -1.60
CA ILE A 64 10.10 -10.17 -0.45
C ILE A 64 11.61 -10.32 -0.53
N HIS A 65 12.27 -9.95 0.56
CA HIS A 65 13.70 -10.11 0.74
C HIS A 65 13.98 -10.82 2.06
N ASP A 66 14.77 -11.89 2.02
CA ASP A 66 15.11 -12.71 3.19
C ASP A 66 13.88 -13.12 4.02
N GLY A 67 12.80 -13.51 3.34
CA GLY A 67 11.54 -13.96 3.94
C GLY A 67 10.66 -12.84 4.53
N LYS A 68 11.04 -11.58 4.37
CA LYS A 68 10.28 -10.41 4.83
C LYS A 68 9.72 -9.63 3.66
N ILE A 69 8.47 -9.15 3.79
CA ILE A 69 7.93 -8.18 2.85
C ILE A 69 8.69 -6.86 3.07
N VAL A 70 9.29 -6.32 2.01
CA VAL A 70 10.07 -5.08 2.03
C VAL A 70 9.43 -3.95 1.25
N GLY A 71 8.40 -4.25 0.45
CA GLY A 71 7.69 -3.26 -0.33
C GLY A 71 6.40 -3.83 -0.90
N ALA A 72 5.51 -2.94 -1.33
CA ALA A 72 4.25 -3.28 -1.96
C ALA A 72 3.90 -2.26 -3.04
N VAL A 73 3.28 -2.76 -4.11
CA VAL A 73 2.56 -1.95 -5.08
C VAL A 73 1.13 -2.46 -5.16
N TRP A 74 0.16 -1.57 -5.00
CA TRP A 74 -1.24 -1.94 -5.15
C TRP A 74 -2.03 -0.92 -5.93
N THR A 75 -3.09 -1.41 -6.57
CA THR A 75 -4.04 -0.62 -7.33
C THR A 75 -5.43 -0.78 -6.75
N ARG A 76 -6.28 0.21 -7.02
CA ARG A 76 -7.72 0.18 -6.78
C ARG A 76 -8.39 1.13 -7.77
N ILE A 77 -9.61 0.78 -8.20
CA ILE A 77 -10.49 1.69 -8.94
C ILE A 77 -11.33 2.46 -7.91
N MET A 78 -11.19 3.79 -7.87
CA MET A 78 -11.83 4.63 -6.84
C MET A 78 -13.26 5.06 -7.20
N ASN A 79 -13.58 5.10 -8.50
CA ASN A 79 -14.89 5.47 -9.02
C ASN A 79 -15.28 4.50 -10.14
N GLU A 80 -16.53 4.04 -10.14
CA GLU A 80 -17.07 3.11 -11.16
C GLU A 80 -17.08 3.69 -12.57
N ASN A 81 -16.85 5.01 -12.71
CA ASN A 81 -16.68 5.70 -13.99
C ASN A 81 -15.22 5.64 -14.53
N ASP A 82 -14.36 4.76 -14.01
CA ASP A 82 -13.12 4.27 -14.65
C ASP A 82 -11.97 5.26 -14.95
N GLU A 83 -11.86 6.41 -14.26
CA GLU A 83 -10.78 7.39 -14.55
C GLU A 83 -9.82 7.71 -13.39
N GLU A 84 -10.05 7.17 -12.19
CA GLU A 84 -9.16 7.40 -11.04
C GLU A 84 -8.63 6.06 -10.49
N PHE A 85 -7.46 5.69 -10.99
CA PHE A 85 -6.63 4.65 -10.39
C PHE A 85 -5.69 5.28 -9.38
N ILE A 86 -5.61 4.69 -8.19
CA ILE A 86 -4.58 5.06 -7.24
C ILE A 86 -3.62 3.88 -7.10
N MET A 87 -2.39 4.13 -7.55
CA MET A 87 -1.25 3.25 -7.33
C MET A 87 -0.47 3.83 -6.15
N VAL A 88 -0.38 3.07 -5.06
CA VAL A 88 0.55 3.37 -3.98
C VAL A 88 1.68 2.36 -4.09
N CYS A 89 2.92 2.85 -4.14
CA CYS A 89 4.11 2.05 -4.40
C CYS A 89 5.21 2.43 -3.41
N GLU A 90 5.75 1.44 -2.71
CA GLU A 90 7.01 1.54 -2.00
C GLU A 90 7.84 0.29 -2.31
N LEU A 91 9.08 0.47 -2.76
CA LEU A 91 10.03 -0.59 -3.14
C LEU A 91 11.39 -0.36 -2.49
#